data_AF-A0A1M3JX48-F1
#
_entry.id   AF-A0A1M3JX48-F1
#
_cell.length_a   1.000
_cell.length_b   1.000
_cell.length_c   1.000
_cell.angle_alpha   90.00
_cell.angle_beta   90.00
_cell.angle_gamma   90.00
#
_symmetry.space_group_name_H-M   'P 1'
#
loop_
_entity.id
_entity.type
_entity.pdbx_description
1 polymer ?
#
loop_
_entity_poly.entity_id
_entity_poly.type
_entity_poly.pdbx_seq_one_letter_code
_entity_poly.pdbx_strand_id
1 'polypeptide(L)'
;MKNIFLFAGDLFLIILLISACTPVNNPTTIPSQATYTDPFTYCAAVKTVDKPDERYTGEAIPEEVIQGYLQAAGLKNTTEPEDMLKASTFWRCMDGQVMVCNAGANLPCEAKANSDKTPTHAMSDYCKDNPEVDFIPMAVTGHDTIYDWSCEQGVAKVGEQISKVDAAGFIANIWYALPAGK
;
A
#
# COMPACT_ATOMS: atom_id res chain seq x y z
N MET A 1 -20.41 63.16 42.39
CA MET A 1 -20.16 64.44 43.12
C MET A 1 -19.34 64.13 44.36
N LYS A 2 -18.40 65.03 44.70
CA LYS A 2 -17.30 64.99 45.69
C LYS A 2 -15.99 64.44 45.09
N ASN A 3 -15.06 65.29 44.62
CA ASN A 3 -14.16 66.24 45.33
C ASN A 3 -13.03 65.47 46.07
N ILE A 4 -11.77 65.88 46.16
CA ILE A 4 -10.91 66.98 45.64
C ILE A 4 -9.48 66.59 46.12
N PHE A 5 -8.46 66.91 45.30
CA PHE A 5 -7.02 67.16 45.59
C PHE A 5 -6.31 66.51 46.80
N LEU A 6 -5.06 66.04 46.58
CA LEU A 6 -3.85 66.71 47.10
C LEU A 6 -2.53 66.09 46.60
N PHE A 7 -1.55 66.98 46.49
CA PHE A 7 -0.18 66.86 45.96
C PHE A 7 0.77 65.95 46.75
N ALA A 8 1.87 65.56 46.08
CA ALA A 8 3.28 65.77 46.47
C ALA A 8 4.17 64.51 46.58
N GLY A 9 5.39 64.62 46.05
CA GLY A 9 6.55 63.77 46.36
C GLY A 9 6.91 62.78 45.25
N ASP A 10 7.72 63.15 44.26
CA ASP A 10 9.18 62.95 44.26
C ASP A 10 9.62 61.60 44.85
N LEU A 11 10.06 60.68 43.98
CA LEU A 11 11.47 60.25 43.95
C LEU A 11 11.70 59.33 42.73
N PHE A 12 12.56 59.80 41.83
CA PHE A 12 13.14 59.02 40.74
C PHE A 12 13.85 57.78 41.30
N LEU A 13 13.44 56.59 40.85
CA LEU A 13 14.28 55.40 40.85
C LEU A 13 14.11 54.68 39.50
N ILE A 14 14.96 55.04 38.54
CA ILE A 14 15.08 54.31 37.27
C ILE A 14 15.85 53.03 37.58
N ILE A 15 15.14 51.90 37.63
CA ILE A 15 15.74 50.56 37.66
C ILE A 15 16.05 50.19 36.20
N LEU A 16 17.34 50.21 35.83
CA LEU A 16 17.82 49.67 34.57
C LEU A 16 17.74 48.13 34.63
N LEU A 17 16.69 47.54 34.07
CA LEU A 17 16.61 46.10 33.84
C LEU A 17 17.40 45.76 32.56
N ILE A 18 18.63 45.28 32.74
CA ILE A 18 19.45 44.75 31.66
C ILE A 18 18.88 43.37 31.29
N SER A 19 17.97 43.34 30.30
CA SER A 19 17.43 42.09 29.77
C SER A 19 18.48 41.40 28.91
N ALA A 20 19.22 40.47 29.50
CA ALA A 20 20.13 39.60 28.77
C ALA A 20 19.32 38.63 27.91
N CYS A 21 19.26 38.86 26.59
CA CYS A 21 18.77 37.87 25.63
C CYS A 21 19.81 36.75 25.52
N THR A 22 19.61 35.64 26.22
CA THR A 22 20.34 34.40 25.94
C THR A 22 19.72 33.73 24.71
N PRO A 23 20.51 33.39 23.66
CA PRO A 23 20.01 32.55 22.59
C PRO A 23 19.78 31.15 23.14
N VAL A 24 18.51 30.75 23.25
CA VAL A 24 18.12 29.37 23.49
C VAL A 24 18.44 28.58 22.22
N ASN A 25 19.64 28.00 22.18
CA ASN A 25 19.98 26.96 21.22
C ASN A 25 19.24 25.68 21.64
N ASN A 26 17.97 25.55 21.27
CA ASN A 26 17.31 24.25 21.34
C ASN A 26 17.86 23.41 20.18
N PRO A 27 18.60 22.31 20.44
CA PRO A 27 18.88 21.35 19.38
C PRO A 27 17.53 20.80 18.91
N THR A 28 17.17 21.07 17.66
CA THR A 28 16.04 20.41 17.00
C THR A 28 16.38 18.93 16.90
N THR A 29 15.98 18.14 17.90
CA THR A 29 15.98 16.69 17.79
C THR A 29 14.92 16.34 16.76
N ILE A 30 15.33 16.03 15.52
CA ILE A 30 14.43 15.45 14.53
C ILE A 30 13.91 14.15 15.15
N PRO A 31 12.59 13.97 15.33
CA PRO A 31 12.06 12.72 15.86
C PRO A 31 12.54 11.59 14.97
N SER A 32 13.21 10.60 15.56
CA SER A 32 13.50 9.34 14.86
C SER A 32 12.14 8.74 14.46
N GLN A 33 11.98 8.47 13.17
CA GLN A 33 10.77 7.85 12.63
C GLN A 33 10.59 6.48 13.31
N ALA A 34 9.38 6.21 13.80
CA ALA A 34 9.08 4.93 14.43
C ALA A 34 9.32 3.78 13.45
N THR A 35 10.03 2.75 13.91
CA THR A 35 10.26 1.50 13.18
C THR A 35 9.40 0.38 13.76
N TYR A 36 9.06 -0.58 12.91
CA TYR A 36 8.16 -1.69 13.22
C TYR A 36 8.77 -3.00 12.75
N THR A 37 8.67 -4.05 13.56
CA THR A 37 9.06 -5.42 13.17
C THR A 37 7.87 -6.34 13.00
N ASP A 38 6.74 -6.01 13.63
CA ASP A 38 5.47 -6.74 13.52
C ASP A 38 4.63 -6.18 12.35
N PRO A 39 4.22 -7.02 11.37
CA PRO A 39 3.52 -6.57 10.17
C PRO A 39 2.13 -5.98 10.48
N PHE A 40 1.46 -6.46 11.54
CA PHE A 40 0.12 -6.00 11.91
C PHE A 40 0.17 -4.60 12.54
N THR A 41 1.09 -4.37 13.46
CA THR A 41 1.35 -3.06 14.08
C THR A 41 1.81 -2.06 13.03
N TYR A 42 2.68 -2.50 12.11
CA TYR A 42 3.11 -1.70 10.97
C TYR A 42 1.91 -1.23 10.14
N CYS A 43 1.07 -2.15 9.64
CA CYS A 43 -0.08 -1.78 8.83
C CYS A 43 -1.07 -0.90 9.60
N ALA A 44 -1.38 -1.23 10.86
CA ALA A 44 -2.27 -0.42 11.68
C ALA A 44 -1.83 1.06 11.78
N ALA A 45 -0.51 1.29 11.81
CA ALA A 45 0.10 2.63 11.86
C ALA A 45 0.15 3.33 10.50
N VAL A 46 0.60 2.64 9.44
CA VAL A 46 0.85 3.27 8.12
C VAL A 46 -0.38 3.30 7.20
N LYS A 47 -1.43 2.57 7.56
CA LYS A 47 -2.68 2.40 6.82
C LYS A 47 -2.52 1.71 5.47
N THR A 48 -2.18 2.44 4.42
CA THR A 48 -2.09 1.91 3.06
C THR A 48 -0.70 2.17 2.51
N VAL A 49 0.02 1.10 2.22
CA VAL A 49 1.31 1.12 1.51
C VAL A 49 1.35 -0.12 0.62
N ASP A 50 1.76 0.04 -0.63
CA ASP A 50 1.74 -1.04 -1.63
C ASP A 50 2.82 -2.10 -1.38
N LYS A 51 3.86 -1.75 -0.60
CA LYS A 51 4.94 -2.60 -0.14
C LYS A 51 5.50 -2.02 1.17
N PRO A 52 6.00 -2.85 2.10
CA PRO A 52 6.72 -2.35 3.27
C PRO A 52 7.89 -1.46 2.86
N ASP A 53 7.98 -0.29 3.49
CA ASP A 53 9.04 0.69 3.29
C ASP A 53 10.03 0.72 4.47
N GLU A 54 10.91 1.72 4.52
CA GLU A 54 11.99 1.86 5.52
C GLU A 54 11.52 1.87 6.98
N ARG A 55 10.23 2.09 7.23
CA ARG A 55 9.63 2.02 8.57
C ARG A 55 9.48 0.58 9.05
N TYR A 56 9.46 -0.41 8.15
CA TYR A 56 9.40 -1.82 8.52
C TYR A 56 10.82 -2.42 8.51
N THR A 57 11.27 -2.90 9.66
CA THR A 57 12.63 -3.43 9.87
C THR A 57 12.61 -4.89 10.32
N GLY A 58 11.47 -5.58 10.20
CA GLY A 58 11.34 -7.01 10.46
C GLY A 58 11.84 -7.88 9.31
N GLU A 59 11.60 -9.19 9.41
CA GLU A 59 11.89 -10.11 8.31
C GLU A 59 11.07 -9.74 7.07
N ALA A 60 11.65 -9.86 5.87
CA ALA A 60 10.96 -9.44 4.64
C ALA A 60 9.59 -10.13 4.48
N ILE A 61 9.53 -11.43 4.77
CA ILE A 61 8.32 -12.24 4.82
C ILE A 61 8.31 -13.04 6.13
N PRO A 62 7.70 -12.49 7.21
CA PRO A 62 7.60 -13.16 8.49
C PRO A 62 6.74 -14.43 8.44
N GLU A 63 6.97 -15.34 9.38
CA GLU A 63 6.23 -16.61 9.42
C GLU A 63 4.73 -16.42 9.63
N GLU A 64 4.32 -15.43 10.43
CA GLU A 64 2.92 -15.08 10.64
C GLU A 64 2.21 -14.63 9.35
N VAL A 65 2.95 -14.06 8.39
CA VAL A 65 2.41 -13.69 7.06
C VAL A 65 2.13 -14.94 6.24
N ILE A 66 3.04 -15.92 6.26
CA ILE A 66 2.87 -17.20 5.56
C ILE A 66 1.71 -18.00 6.17
N GLN A 67 1.71 -18.20 7.49
CA GLN A 67 0.66 -18.99 8.14
C GLN A 67 -0.71 -18.33 8.03
N GLY A 68 -0.76 -16.99 8.14
CA GLY A 68 -1.98 -16.23 7.88
C GLY A 68 -2.48 -16.43 6.45
N TYR A 69 -1.60 -16.37 5.46
CA TYR A 69 -1.95 -16.62 4.06
C TYR A 69 -2.46 -18.05 3.84
N LEU A 70 -1.74 -19.07 4.33
CA LEU A 70 -2.17 -20.47 4.21
C LEU A 70 -3.54 -20.70 4.84
N GLN A 71 -3.85 -20.02 5.95
CA GLN A 71 -5.19 -20.04 6.52
C GLN A 71 -6.22 -19.35 5.62
N ALA A 72 -5.96 -18.11 5.20
CA ALA A 72 -6.92 -17.31 4.44
C ALA A 72 -7.20 -17.89 3.04
N ALA A 73 -6.20 -18.53 2.42
CA ALA A 73 -6.31 -19.20 1.13
C ALA A 73 -6.80 -20.65 1.21
N GLY A 74 -7.02 -21.20 2.43
CA GLY A 74 -7.46 -22.59 2.60
C GLY A 74 -6.40 -23.64 2.27
N LEU A 75 -5.11 -23.29 2.38
CA LEU A 75 -3.94 -24.09 1.99
C LEU A 75 -3.19 -24.68 3.20
N LYS A 76 -3.83 -24.80 4.37
CA LYS A 76 -3.18 -25.30 5.60
C LYS A 76 -2.50 -26.67 5.48
N ASN A 77 -2.90 -27.48 4.51
CA ASN A 77 -2.36 -28.83 4.28
C ASN A 77 -1.35 -28.87 3.12
N THR A 78 -0.83 -27.72 2.69
CA THR A 78 0.20 -27.66 1.65
C THR A 78 1.45 -28.45 2.05
N THR A 79 2.11 -29.06 1.07
CA THR A 79 3.43 -29.70 1.23
C THR A 79 4.54 -28.83 0.63
N GLU A 80 4.21 -27.64 0.16
CA GLU A 80 5.17 -26.69 -0.40
C GLU A 80 6.18 -26.28 0.68
N PRO A 81 7.50 -26.32 0.40
CA PRO A 81 8.50 -25.83 1.34
C PRO A 81 8.26 -24.35 1.69
N GLU A 82 8.39 -24.02 2.97
CA GLU A 82 8.16 -22.66 3.48
C GLU A 82 9.04 -21.61 2.78
N ASP A 83 10.31 -21.94 2.50
CA ASP A 83 11.22 -21.05 1.77
C ASP A 83 10.72 -20.74 0.35
N MET A 84 10.07 -21.70 -0.31
CA MET A 84 9.46 -21.49 -1.62
C MET A 84 8.22 -20.61 -1.52
N LEU A 85 7.39 -20.81 -0.48
CA LEU A 85 6.25 -19.91 -0.19
C LEU A 85 6.73 -18.49 0.10
N LYS A 86 7.78 -18.31 0.91
CA LYS A 86 8.36 -16.99 1.21
C LYS A 86 8.89 -16.31 -0.05
N ALA A 87 9.61 -17.04 -0.90
CA ALA A 87 10.20 -16.51 -2.12
C ALA A 87 9.16 -15.97 -3.13
N SER A 88 7.92 -16.49 -3.11
CA SER A 88 6.84 -16.03 -3.98
C SER A 88 5.78 -15.20 -3.25
N THR A 89 5.95 -14.86 -1.97
CA THR A 89 4.96 -14.08 -1.22
C THR A 89 5.24 -12.59 -1.26
N PHE A 90 4.18 -11.83 -1.44
CA PHE A 90 4.15 -10.38 -1.37
C PHE A 90 3.09 -9.98 -0.36
N TRP A 91 3.40 -8.96 0.45
CA TRP A 91 2.42 -8.40 1.36
C TRP A 91 2.45 -6.88 1.30
N ARG A 92 1.32 -6.29 1.65
CA ARG A 92 1.10 -4.85 1.65
C ARG A 92 0.13 -4.48 2.75
N CYS A 93 0.01 -3.18 3.01
CA CYS A 93 -1.02 -2.68 3.90
C CYS A 93 -2.16 -2.08 3.10
N MET A 94 -3.40 -2.41 3.47
CA MET A 94 -4.58 -1.77 2.92
C MET A 94 -5.57 -1.50 4.06
N ASP A 95 -5.92 -0.23 4.26
CA ASP A 95 -6.82 0.21 5.34
C ASP A 95 -6.38 -0.29 6.73
N GLY A 96 -5.07 -0.37 6.96
CA GLY A 96 -4.50 -0.84 8.21
C GLY A 96 -4.45 -2.36 8.39
N GLN A 97 -4.90 -3.13 7.40
CA GLN A 97 -4.82 -4.60 7.40
C GLN A 97 -3.62 -5.09 6.61
N VAL A 98 -3.06 -6.23 7.04
CA VAL A 98 -2.07 -6.97 6.24
C VAL A 98 -2.79 -7.72 5.13
N MET A 99 -2.41 -7.44 3.89
CA MET A 99 -2.91 -8.12 2.70
C MET A 99 -1.79 -8.92 2.07
N VAL A 100 -2.05 -10.17 1.67
CA VAL A 100 -1.01 -11.08 1.15
C VAL A 100 -1.42 -11.69 -0.19
N CYS A 101 -0.46 -11.77 -1.11
CA CYS A 101 -0.56 -12.46 -2.38
C CYS A 101 0.65 -13.37 -2.53
N ASN A 102 0.44 -14.65 -2.84
CA ASN A 102 1.52 -15.57 -3.20
C ASN A 102 1.51 -15.79 -4.72
N ALA A 103 2.59 -15.43 -5.39
CA ALA A 103 2.72 -15.55 -6.83
C ALA A 103 2.79 -17.02 -7.23
N GLY A 104 1.73 -17.47 -7.91
CA GLY A 104 1.67 -18.72 -8.66
C GLY A 104 1.81 -18.48 -10.16
N ALA A 105 1.44 -19.48 -10.97
CA ALA A 105 1.69 -19.49 -12.42
C ALA A 105 1.22 -18.25 -13.19
N ASN A 106 0.17 -17.55 -12.74
CA ASN A 106 -0.45 -16.44 -13.47
C ASN A 106 -0.89 -15.26 -12.57
N LEU A 107 -0.40 -15.17 -11.33
CA LEU A 107 -0.87 -14.15 -10.38
C LEU A 107 0.05 -12.92 -10.38
N PRO A 108 -0.41 -11.75 -10.86
CA PRO A 108 0.43 -10.56 -10.95
C PRO A 108 0.45 -9.79 -9.61
N CYS A 109 1.00 -10.40 -8.56
CA CYS A 109 0.95 -9.85 -7.20
C CYS A 109 1.53 -8.41 -7.08
N GLU A 110 2.53 -8.05 -7.87
CA GLU A 110 3.16 -6.72 -7.81
C GLU A 110 2.60 -5.72 -8.83
N ALA A 111 1.71 -6.13 -9.74
CA ALA A 111 1.20 -5.25 -10.79
C ALA A 111 -0.13 -4.59 -10.40
N LYS A 112 -0.31 -3.33 -10.78
CA LYS A 112 -1.63 -2.69 -10.79
C LYS A 112 -2.48 -3.33 -11.88
N ALA A 113 -3.78 -3.42 -11.61
CA ALA A 113 -4.75 -3.90 -12.57
C ALA A 113 -4.75 -2.99 -13.82
N ASN A 114 -4.60 -3.59 -15.00
CA ASN A 114 -4.83 -2.93 -16.26
C ASN A 114 -6.34 -2.83 -16.50
N SER A 115 -6.87 -1.61 -16.36
CA SER A 115 -8.28 -1.27 -16.60
C SER A 115 -8.52 -0.56 -17.93
N ASP A 116 -7.51 -0.49 -18.80
CA ASP A 116 -7.66 0.02 -20.16
C ASP A 116 -8.51 -0.95 -20.99
N LYS A 117 -9.45 -0.38 -21.75
CA LYS A 117 -10.35 -1.10 -22.68
C LYS A 117 -9.89 -1.00 -24.13
N THR A 118 -8.69 -0.45 -24.36
CA THR A 118 -8.07 -0.32 -25.66
C THR A 118 -7.22 -1.56 -25.94
N PRO A 119 -7.42 -2.26 -27.07
CA PRO A 119 -6.55 -3.37 -27.45
C PRO A 119 -5.09 -2.97 -27.52
N THR A 120 -4.20 -3.85 -27.06
CA THR A 120 -2.76 -3.68 -27.29
C THR A 120 -2.41 -4.04 -28.74
N HIS A 121 -1.18 -3.68 -29.16
CA HIS A 121 -0.65 -4.12 -30.46
C HIS A 121 -0.59 -5.65 -30.54
N ALA A 122 -0.14 -6.32 -29.47
CA ALA A 122 -0.04 -7.77 -29.43
C ALA A 122 -1.40 -8.46 -29.65
N MET A 123 -2.47 -7.91 -29.08
CA MET A 123 -3.83 -8.42 -29.30
C MET A 123 -4.31 -8.15 -30.73
N SER A 124 -3.99 -6.98 -31.28
CA SER A 124 -4.32 -6.65 -32.67
C SER A 124 -3.62 -7.57 -33.66
N ASP A 125 -2.36 -7.93 -33.42
CA ASP A 125 -1.61 -8.88 -34.25
C ASP A 125 -2.15 -10.31 -34.08
N TYR A 126 -2.42 -10.72 -32.84
CA TYR A 126 -3.03 -12.02 -32.56
C TYR A 126 -4.37 -12.20 -33.30
N CYS A 127 -5.23 -11.19 -33.32
CA CYS A 127 -6.52 -11.28 -34.03
C CYS A 127 -6.38 -11.27 -35.55
N LYS A 128 -5.34 -10.67 -36.14
CA LYS A 128 -5.10 -10.81 -37.60
C LYS A 128 -4.84 -12.26 -37.98
N ASP A 129 -4.10 -12.98 -37.15
CA ASP A 129 -3.78 -14.40 -37.35
C ASP A 129 -4.93 -15.32 -36.90
N ASN A 130 -5.79 -14.86 -35.99
CA ASN A 130 -6.89 -15.61 -35.39
C ASN A 130 -8.20 -14.79 -35.46
N PRO A 131 -8.88 -14.75 -36.62
CA PRO A 131 -9.91 -13.76 -36.88
C PRO A 131 -11.22 -13.93 -36.08
N GLU A 132 -11.51 -15.13 -35.60
CA GLU A 132 -12.72 -15.47 -34.84
C GLU A 132 -12.34 -16.41 -33.69
N VAL A 133 -12.13 -15.86 -32.49
CA VAL A 133 -11.86 -16.65 -31.27
C VAL A 133 -12.52 -15.99 -30.07
N ASP A 134 -13.13 -16.81 -29.21
CA ASP A 134 -13.87 -16.31 -28.05
C ASP A 134 -12.97 -15.86 -26.88
N PHE A 135 -11.67 -16.18 -26.93
CA PHE A 135 -10.73 -15.88 -25.86
C PHE A 135 -9.30 -15.63 -26.39
N ILE A 136 -8.73 -14.48 -26.04
CA ILE A 136 -7.32 -14.15 -26.25
C ILE A 136 -6.51 -14.59 -25.02
N PRO A 137 -5.47 -15.43 -25.17
CA PRO A 137 -4.67 -15.92 -24.04
C PRO A 137 -3.98 -14.81 -23.23
N MET A 138 -3.76 -15.04 -21.92
CA MET A 138 -3.01 -14.12 -21.04
C MET A 138 -1.58 -13.85 -21.51
N ALA A 139 -0.97 -14.76 -22.26
CA ALA A 139 0.33 -14.54 -22.90
C ALA A 139 0.32 -13.37 -23.90
N VAL A 140 -0.87 -12.96 -24.37
CA VAL A 140 -1.10 -11.87 -25.33
C VAL A 140 -1.73 -10.65 -24.63
N THR A 141 -2.74 -10.86 -23.77
CA THR A 141 -3.43 -9.75 -23.07
C THR A 141 -2.62 -9.19 -21.90
N GLY A 142 -1.64 -9.93 -21.40
CA GLY A 142 -1.04 -9.73 -20.09
C GLY A 142 -1.85 -10.41 -18.98
N HIS A 143 -1.22 -10.53 -17.81
CA HIS A 143 -1.82 -11.14 -16.62
C HIS A 143 -2.58 -10.14 -15.74
N ASP A 144 -2.42 -8.84 -16.00
CA ASP A 144 -2.94 -7.75 -15.19
C ASP A 144 -4.27 -7.16 -15.72
N THR A 145 -4.73 -7.57 -16.90
CA THR A 145 -6.03 -7.14 -17.41
C THR A 145 -7.18 -7.66 -16.55
N ILE A 146 -8.20 -6.82 -16.36
CA ILE A 146 -9.41 -7.18 -15.63
C ILE A 146 -10.60 -7.48 -16.54
N TYR A 147 -10.39 -7.47 -17.86
CA TYR A 147 -11.41 -7.81 -18.85
C TYR A 147 -11.06 -9.12 -19.54
N ASP A 148 -12.07 -9.86 -19.95
CA ASP A 148 -11.87 -10.84 -21.01
C ASP A 148 -11.77 -10.14 -22.37
N TRP A 149 -11.19 -10.86 -23.33
CA TRP A 149 -10.92 -10.37 -24.66
C TRP A 149 -11.15 -11.48 -25.68
N SER A 150 -11.76 -11.14 -26.80
CA SER A 150 -12.01 -12.03 -27.94
C SER A 150 -11.53 -11.39 -29.23
N CYS A 151 -11.51 -12.15 -30.33
CA CYS A 151 -11.34 -11.61 -31.68
C CYS A 151 -12.63 -11.82 -32.47
N GLU A 152 -13.12 -10.75 -33.09
CA GLU A 152 -14.22 -10.78 -34.05
C GLU A 152 -13.77 -10.10 -35.33
N GLN A 153 -13.91 -10.78 -36.46
CA GLN A 153 -13.53 -10.30 -37.79
C GLN A 153 -12.10 -9.73 -37.85
N GLY A 154 -11.17 -10.37 -37.13
CA GLY A 154 -9.77 -9.95 -37.07
C GLY A 154 -9.47 -8.77 -36.16
N VAL A 155 -10.44 -8.36 -35.33
CA VAL A 155 -10.31 -7.21 -34.42
C VAL A 155 -10.52 -7.66 -32.98
N ALA A 156 -9.61 -7.27 -32.09
CA ALA A 156 -9.74 -7.53 -30.66
C ALA A 156 -10.94 -6.77 -30.08
N LYS A 157 -11.77 -7.48 -29.32
CA LYS A 157 -12.96 -6.96 -28.65
C LYS A 157 -12.82 -7.13 -27.15
N VAL A 158 -13.06 -6.04 -26.43
CA VAL A 158 -13.18 -6.08 -24.96
C VAL A 158 -14.53 -6.67 -24.61
N GLY A 159 -14.56 -7.60 -23.67
CA GLY A 159 -15.81 -8.14 -23.14
C GLY A 159 -16.06 -7.71 -21.70
N GLU A 160 -16.43 -8.67 -20.86
CA GLU A 160 -16.85 -8.45 -19.48
C GLU A 160 -15.66 -8.19 -18.56
N GLN A 161 -15.92 -7.43 -17.49
CA GLN A 161 -14.97 -7.28 -16.41
C GLN A 161 -14.99 -8.54 -15.53
N ILE A 162 -13.91 -9.32 -15.57
CA ILE A 162 -13.76 -10.59 -14.85
C ILE A 162 -13.14 -10.45 -13.46
N SER A 163 -12.51 -9.30 -13.18
CA SER A 163 -11.82 -9.04 -11.91
C SER A 163 -12.13 -7.66 -11.35
N LYS A 164 -12.22 -7.56 -10.03
CA LYS A 164 -12.40 -6.27 -9.33
C LYS A 164 -11.04 -5.62 -9.07
N VAL A 165 -11.04 -4.30 -9.01
CA VAL A 165 -9.86 -3.51 -8.61
C VAL A 165 -10.11 -2.97 -7.20
N ASP A 166 -9.14 -3.13 -6.32
CA ASP A 166 -9.22 -2.54 -4.99
C ASP A 166 -8.87 -1.03 -4.98
N ALA A 167 -9.01 -0.40 -3.82
CA ALA A 167 -8.78 1.04 -3.67
C ALA A 167 -7.32 1.47 -3.95
N ALA A 168 -6.36 0.55 -3.88
CA ALA A 168 -4.97 0.81 -4.22
C ALA A 168 -4.68 0.57 -5.70
N GLY A 169 -5.61 -0.03 -6.46
CA GLY A 169 -5.43 -0.29 -7.89
C GLY A 169 -4.93 -1.70 -8.22
N PHE A 170 -4.90 -2.64 -7.27
CA PHE A 170 -4.56 -4.04 -7.56
C PHE A 170 -5.80 -4.88 -7.87
N ILE A 171 -5.61 -6.02 -8.54
CA ILE A 171 -6.65 -7.04 -8.71
C ILE A 171 -7.08 -7.56 -7.34
N ALA A 172 -8.30 -7.28 -6.89
CA ALA A 172 -8.69 -7.44 -5.50
C ALA A 172 -8.73 -8.91 -5.04
N ASN A 173 -9.16 -9.82 -5.91
CA ASN A 173 -9.42 -11.23 -5.58
C ASN A 173 -8.15 -12.09 -5.43
N ILE A 174 -6.96 -11.54 -5.69
CA ILE A 174 -5.68 -12.24 -5.48
C ILE A 174 -5.00 -11.85 -4.17
N TRP A 175 -5.58 -10.90 -3.42
CA TRP A 175 -5.07 -10.42 -2.14
C TRP A 175 -5.92 -10.93 -0.97
N TYR A 176 -5.31 -11.67 -0.07
CA TYR A 176 -5.93 -12.24 1.12
C TYR A 176 -5.68 -11.34 2.33
N ALA A 177 -6.76 -10.89 2.97
CA ALA A 177 -6.66 -10.18 4.24
C ALA A 177 -6.30 -11.14 5.36
N LEU A 178 -5.27 -10.82 6.13
CA LEU A 178 -4.93 -11.58 7.32
C LEU A 178 -5.73 -11.03 8.52
N PRO A 179 -6.30 -11.91 9.37
CA PRO A 179 -6.83 -11.47 10.65
C PRO A 179 -5.68 -10.90 11.49
N ALA A 180 -5.91 -9.78 12.18
CA ALA A 180 -4.95 -9.29 13.15
C ALA A 180 -4.65 -10.40 14.17
N GLY A 181 -3.37 -10.72 14.37
CA GLY A 181 -2.95 -11.71 15.35
C GLY A 181 -3.54 -11.40 16.72
N LYS A 182 -4.07 -12.42 17.40
CA LYS A 182 -4.32 -12.37 18.84
C LYS A 182 -3.05 -12.78 19.56
#